data_AF-A0A958YJR2-F1
#
_entry.id   AF-A0A958YJR2-F1
#
_cell.length_a   1.000
_cell.length_b   1.000
_cell.length_c   1.000
_cell.angle_alpha   90.00
_cell.angle_beta   90.00
_cell.angle_gamma   90.00
#
_symmetry.space_group_name_H-M   'P 1'
#
loop_
_entity.id
_entity.type
_entity.pdbx_description
1 polymer ?
#
loop_
_entity_poly.entity_id
_entity_poly.type
_entity_poly.pdbx_seq_one_letter_code
_entity_poly.pdbx_strand_id
1 'polypeptide(L)'
;YFMDKIVDHLFVFKGEGEVEDFPGNYSDYRDYEASAPALEDSSKTETSNTATQKNNEANKLSYNEQKEFKAIESKIRALELDKKALEAKFNDTSLSQDQINKLSQDLQIIIDSIEEKEARWFELSEKLES
;
A
#
# COMPACT_ATOMS: atom_id res chain seq x y z
N TYR A 1 0.97 8.19 1.53
CA TYR A 1 -0.35 8.57 2.07
C TYR A 1 -1.22 7.44 2.65
N PHE A 2 -1.52 6.32 1.95
CA PHE A 2 -2.21 5.18 2.58
C PHE A 2 -1.26 4.45 3.54
N MET A 3 -0.12 4.01 3.02
CA MET A 3 0.97 3.42 3.82
C MET A 3 1.44 4.34 4.95
N ASP A 4 1.38 5.68 4.78
CA ASP A 4 1.74 6.63 5.86
C ASP A 4 0.88 6.61 7.10
N LYS A 5 -0.33 6.08 7.00
CA LYS A 5 -1.25 6.08 8.15
C LYS A 5 -1.27 4.75 8.90
N ILE A 6 -0.64 3.72 8.35
CA ILE A 6 -0.81 2.33 8.79
C ILE A 6 0.54 1.67 9.07
N VAL A 7 1.59 2.12 8.39
CA VAL A 7 2.93 1.53 8.49
C VAL A 7 3.81 2.41 9.37
N ASP A 8 4.10 1.90 10.56
CA ASP A 8 5.06 2.51 11.50
C ASP A 8 6.51 2.08 11.20
N HIS A 9 6.69 1.02 10.41
CA HIS A 9 7.98 0.36 10.18
C HIS A 9 8.02 -0.38 8.84
N LEU A 10 9.04 -0.13 8.01
CA LEU A 10 9.23 -0.78 6.70
C LEU A 10 10.46 -1.68 6.69
N PHE A 11 10.31 -2.89 6.13
CA PHE A 11 11.42 -3.73 5.67
C PHE A 11 11.58 -3.59 4.16
N VAL A 12 12.71 -3.04 3.72
CA VAL A 12 13.00 -2.76 2.30
C VAL A 12 14.00 -3.79 1.78
N PHE A 13 13.60 -4.53 0.76
CA PHE A 13 14.46 -5.54 0.12
C PHE A 13 15.14 -4.92 -1.10
N LYS A 14 16.46 -4.69 -1.04
CA LYS A 14 17.24 -4.09 -2.13
C LYS A 14 17.80 -5.09 -3.14
N GLY A 15 17.66 -6.39 -2.86
CA GLY A 15 18.26 -7.47 -3.65
C GLY A 15 19.53 -8.01 -2.98
N GLU A 16 20.11 -9.08 -3.55
CA GLU A 16 21.37 -9.72 -3.07
C GLU A 16 21.42 -10.14 -1.58
N GLY A 17 20.26 -10.25 -0.92
CA GLY A 17 20.18 -10.58 0.51
C GLY A 17 20.30 -9.37 1.44
N GLU A 18 20.31 -8.15 0.90
CA GLU A 18 20.31 -6.91 1.68
C GLU A 18 18.89 -6.46 2.01
N VAL A 19 18.61 -6.36 3.31
CA VAL A 19 17.34 -5.88 3.86
C VAL A 19 17.64 -4.65 4.71
N GLU A 20 17.05 -3.52 4.34
CA GLU A 20 17.17 -2.27 5.08
C GLU A 20 15.92 -2.06 5.95
N ASP A 21 16.17 -1.66 7.19
CA ASP A 21 15.15 -1.37 8.19
C ASP A 21 14.92 0.15 8.21
N PHE A 22 13.71 0.59 7.85
CA PHE A 22 13.36 2.01 7.81
C PHE A 22 12.31 2.35 8.87
N PRO A 23 12.66 3.13 9.91
CA PRO A 23 11.73 3.62 10.90
C PRO A 23 10.98 4.84 10.35
N GLY A 24 9.77 4.61 9.87
CA GLY A 24 8.95 5.67 9.30
C GLY A 24 7.96 5.11 8.29
N ASN A 25 7.23 6.01 7.64
CA ASN A 25 6.26 5.62 6.64
C ASN A 25 6.87 5.49 5.23
N TYR A 26 6.08 4.92 4.30
CA TYR A 26 6.49 4.74 2.92
C TYR A 26 6.81 6.05 2.18
N SER A 27 6.08 7.14 2.45
CA SER A 27 6.40 8.42 1.80
C SER A 27 7.74 8.99 2.25
N ASP A 28 8.06 8.90 3.53
CA ASP A 28 9.37 9.29 4.07
C ASP A 28 10.49 8.45 3.45
N TYR A 29 10.27 7.13 3.27
CA TYR A 29 11.22 6.27 2.58
C TYR A 29 11.40 6.67 1.10
N ARG A 30 10.32 6.95 0.36
CA ARG A 30 10.42 7.38 -1.04
C ARG A 30 11.18 8.69 -1.21
N ASP A 31 10.97 9.64 -0.32
CA ASP A 31 11.67 10.93 -0.34
C ASP A 31 13.15 10.76 0.02
N TYR A 32 13.46 9.85 0.95
CA TYR A 32 14.82 9.44 1.28
C TYR A 32 15.52 8.77 0.10
N GLU A 33 14.87 7.82 -0.58
CA GLU A 33 15.44 7.12 -1.73
C GLU A 33 15.68 8.06 -2.93
N ALA A 34 14.75 9.00 -3.18
CA ALA A 34 14.90 10.01 -4.22
C ALA A 34 16.01 11.04 -3.92
N SER A 35 16.37 11.20 -2.64
CA SER A 35 17.43 12.12 -2.19
C SER A 35 18.78 11.43 -1.98
N ALA A 36 18.80 10.10 -1.88
CA ALA A 36 20.03 9.32 -1.78
C ALA A 36 20.74 9.32 -3.15
N PRO A 37 22.02 9.69 -3.23
CA PRO A 37 22.77 9.53 -4.46
C PRO A 37 22.83 8.03 -4.76
N ALA A 38 22.33 7.64 -5.94
CA ALA A 38 22.47 6.28 -6.45
C ALA A 38 23.93 5.86 -6.26
N LEU A 39 24.17 4.93 -5.34
CA LEU A 39 25.49 4.36 -5.17
C LEU A 39 25.81 3.63 -6.47
N GLU A 40 26.79 4.20 -7.15
CA GLU A 40 27.29 3.81 -8.45
C GLU A 40 27.66 2.32 -8.44
N ASP A 41 26.97 1.52 -9.24
CA ASP A 41 27.57 0.30 -9.76
C ASP A 41 28.21 0.65 -11.11
N SER A 42 29.51 0.90 -11.05
CA SER A 42 30.34 1.27 -12.17
C SER A 42 30.59 0.06 -13.08
N SER A 43 29.89 -0.01 -14.22
CA SER A 43 30.44 -0.66 -15.41
C SER A 43 29.98 0.05 -16.68
N LYS A 44 30.96 0.68 -17.31
CA LYS A 44 30.87 1.53 -18.48
C LYS A 44 30.94 0.67 -19.75
N THR A 45 29.98 0.82 -20.65
CA THR A 45 30.27 0.80 -22.10
C THR A 45 29.25 1.62 -22.86
N GLU A 46 29.75 2.69 -23.49
CA GLU A 46 29.04 3.50 -24.46
C GLU A 46 28.86 2.74 -25.78
N THR A 47 27.65 2.75 -26.34
CA THR A 47 27.51 2.83 -27.79
C THR A 47 26.27 3.63 -28.17
N SER A 48 26.51 4.60 -29.05
CA SER A 48 25.57 5.52 -29.65
C SER A 48 24.50 4.83 -30.51
N ASN A 49 23.32 5.44 -30.50
CA ASN A 49 22.47 5.75 -31.65
C ASN A 49 21.13 5.02 -31.78
N THR A 50 20.18 5.78 -32.34
CA THR A 50 18.87 5.43 -32.92
C THR A 50 17.67 5.19 -31.99
N ALA A 51 16.85 6.25 -31.93
CA ALA A 51 15.41 6.22 -32.16
C ALA A 51 14.61 5.07 -31.52
N THR A 52 13.98 5.37 -30.39
CA THR A 52 12.60 4.95 -30.08
C THR A 52 12.06 5.82 -28.95
N GLN A 53 11.63 7.05 -29.28
CA GLN A 53 10.55 7.67 -28.52
C GLN A 53 9.27 6.91 -28.87
N LYS A 54 9.09 5.73 -28.27
CA LYS A 54 7.84 5.00 -28.29
C LYS A 54 7.78 4.18 -27.01
N ASN A 55 6.68 4.36 -26.29
CA ASN A 55 6.31 3.75 -25.01
C ASN A 55 6.93 4.40 -23.77
N ASN A 56 6.51 5.63 -23.51
CA ASN A 56 6.37 6.12 -22.12
C ASN A 56 4.90 6.45 -21.81
N GLU A 57 3.97 5.79 -22.52
CA GLU A 57 2.53 5.86 -22.25
C GLU A 57 2.02 4.59 -21.54
N ALA A 58 2.89 3.60 -21.31
CA ALA A 58 2.50 2.28 -20.80
C ALA A 58 2.22 2.23 -19.28
N ASN A 59 2.61 3.26 -18.54
CA ASN A 59 2.71 3.20 -17.06
C ASN A 59 1.70 4.13 -16.35
N LYS A 60 0.72 4.65 -17.07
CA LYS A 60 -0.37 5.43 -16.47
C LYS A 60 -1.61 4.57 -16.38
N LEU A 61 -2.09 4.38 -15.15
CA LEU A 61 -3.44 3.90 -14.88
C LEU A 61 -4.44 4.65 -15.77
N SER A 62 -5.36 3.90 -16.37
CA SER A 62 -6.51 4.46 -17.09
C SER A 62 -7.30 5.42 -16.18
N TYR A 63 -8.04 6.36 -16.75
CA TYR A 63 -8.92 7.25 -15.99
C TYR A 63 -9.85 6.48 -15.03
N ASN A 64 -10.35 5.32 -15.48
CA ASN A 64 -11.19 4.47 -14.66
C ASN A 64 -10.41 3.84 -13.49
N GLU A 65 -9.18 3.39 -13.74
CA GLU A 65 -8.32 2.81 -12.71
C GLU A 65 -7.83 3.87 -11.71
N GLN A 66 -7.54 5.10 -12.15
CA GLN A 66 -7.23 6.22 -11.25
C GLN A 66 -8.41 6.58 -10.34
N LYS A 67 -9.63 6.54 -10.89
CA LYS A 67 -10.85 6.75 -10.11
C LYS A 67 -11.08 5.60 -9.13
N GLU A 68 -10.85 4.36 -9.57
CA GLU A 68 -10.93 3.16 -8.75
C GLU A 68 -9.93 3.24 -7.59
N PHE A 69 -8.67 3.56 -7.86
CA PHE A 69 -7.60 3.71 -6.87
C PHE A 69 -7.97 4.68 -5.75
N LYS A 70 -8.43 5.89 -6.11
CA LYS A 70 -8.89 6.90 -5.12
C LYS A 70 -10.13 6.43 -4.35
N ALA A 71 -11.05 5.73 -5.01
CA ALA A 71 -12.24 5.20 -4.36
C ALA A 71 -11.90 4.08 -3.38
N ILE A 72 -10.93 3.22 -3.72
CA ILE A 72 -10.43 2.16 -2.86
C ILE A 72 -9.77 2.76 -1.61
N GLU A 73 -8.90 3.75 -1.73
CA GLU A 73 -8.29 4.42 -0.57
C GLU A 73 -9.33 4.98 0.41
N SER A 74 -10.35 5.65 -0.13
CA SER A 74 -11.43 6.22 0.69
C SER A 74 -12.24 5.12 1.38
N LYS A 75 -12.52 4.01 0.68
CA LYS A 75 -13.24 2.87 1.24
C LYS A 75 -12.46 2.16 2.33
N ILE A 76 -11.16 1.92 2.14
CA ILE A 76 -10.33 1.26 3.17
C ILE A 76 -10.33 2.12 4.44
N ARG A 77 -10.12 3.44 4.33
CA ARG A 77 -10.18 4.34 5.50
C ARG A 77 -11.53 4.29 6.22
N ALA A 78 -12.64 4.23 5.48
CA ALA A 78 -13.96 4.11 6.09
C ALA A 78 -14.12 2.77 6.81
N LEU A 79 -13.69 1.66 6.19
CA LEU A 79 -13.75 0.33 6.78
C LEU A 79 -12.85 0.20 8.01
N GLU A 80 -11.68 0.85 8.05
CA GLU A 80 -10.83 0.89 9.25
C GLU A 80 -11.49 1.63 10.42
N LEU A 81 -12.20 2.73 10.13
CA LEU A 81 -12.98 3.43 11.14
C LEU A 81 -14.13 2.56 11.66
N ASP A 82 -14.82 1.86 10.77
CA ASP A 82 -15.89 0.93 11.13
C ASP A 82 -15.36 -0.24 11.95
N LYS A 83 -14.20 -0.82 11.56
CA LYS A 83 -13.47 -1.85 12.30
C LYS A 83 -13.19 -1.38 13.72
N LYS A 84 -12.57 -0.21 13.87
CA LYS A 84 -12.24 0.36 15.18
C LYS A 84 -13.48 0.65 16.03
N ALA A 85 -14.55 1.13 15.41
CA ALA A 85 -15.82 1.35 16.09
C ALA A 85 -16.47 0.04 16.54
N LEU A 86 -16.29 -1.04 15.78
CA LEU A 86 -16.78 -2.37 16.12
C LEU A 86 -15.94 -3.02 17.23
N GLU A 87 -14.61 -2.92 17.15
CA GLU A 87 -13.66 -3.34 18.19
C GLU A 87 -13.97 -2.66 19.53
N ALA A 88 -14.30 -1.36 19.50
CA ALA A 88 -14.68 -0.63 20.71
C ALA A 88 -15.90 -1.22 21.42
N LYS A 89 -16.84 -1.83 20.67
CA LYS A 89 -18.03 -2.47 21.26
C LYS A 89 -17.70 -3.69 22.10
N PHE A 90 -16.60 -4.40 21.82
CA PHE A 90 -16.19 -5.56 22.63
C PHE A 90 -15.79 -5.19 24.07
N ASN A 91 -15.53 -3.92 24.35
CA ASN A 91 -15.28 -3.45 25.73
C ASN A 91 -16.55 -3.38 26.58
N ASP A 92 -17.73 -3.58 25.98
CA ASP A 92 -18.99 -3.61 26.72
C ASP A 92 -19.16 -4.96 27.43
N THR A 93 -19.07 -4.92 28.76
CA THR A 93 -19.22 -6.10 29.63
C THR A 93 -20.65 -6.64 29.70
N SER A 94 -21.63 -5.94 29.12
CA SER A 94 -23.03 -6.36 29.10
C SER A 94 -23.42 -7.22 27.88
N LEU A 95 -22.48 -7.45 26.96
CA LEU A 95 -22.72 -8.25 25.75
C LEU A 95 -23.00 -9.72 26.09
N SER A 96 -24.03 -10.27 25.45
CA SER A 96 -24.30 -11.70 25.49
C SER A 96 -23.37 -12.48 24.55
N GLN A 97 -23.23 -13.79 24.77
CA GLN A 97 -22.44 -14.67 23.90
C GLN A 97 -22.86 -14.58 22.42
N ASP A 98 -24.16 -14.51 22.14
CA ASP A 98 -24.67 -14.40 20.77
C ASP A 98 -24.32 -13.05 20.14
N GLN A 99 -24.34 -11.97 20.92
CA GLN A 99 -23.92 -10.65 20.46
C GLN A 99 -22.41 -10.60 20.18
N ILE A 100 -21.59 -11.22 21.04
CA ILE A 100 -20.15 -11.35 20.84
C ILE A 100 -19.86 -12.14 19.56
N ASN A 101 -20.52 -13.27 19.33
CA ASN A 101 -20.35 -14.08 18.13
C ASN A 101 -20.74 -13.29 16.87
N LYS A 102 -21.86 -12.56 16.90
CA LYS A 102 -22.31 -11.74 15.78
C LYS A 102 -21.32 -10.59 15.49
N LEU A 103 -20.89 -9.86 16.52
CA LEU A 103 -19.89 -8.81 16.39
C LEU A 103 -18.57 -9.36 15.85
N SER A 104 -18.17 -10.57 16.25
CA SER A 104 -16.95 -11.22 15.74
C SER A 104 -17.06 -11.57 14.26
N GLN A 105 -18.23 -12.04 13.81
CA GLN A 105 -18.48 -12.32 12.39
C GLN A 105 -18.49 -11.02 11.57
N ASP A 106 -19.18 -9.99 12.06
CA ASP A 106 -19.21 -8.67 11.42
C ASP A 106 -17.80 -8.07 11.34
N LEU A 107 -16.98 -8.24 12.39
CA LEU A 107 -15.58 -7.80 12.40
C LEU A 107 -14.76 -8.51 11.33
N GLN A 108 -14.90 -9.84 11.24
CA GLN A 108 -14.18 -10.64 10.26
C GLN A 108 -14.53 -10.21 8.83
N ILE A 109 -15.81 -9.97 8.54
CA ILE A 109 -16.25 -9.50 7.22
C ILE A 109 -15.61 -8.15 6.86
N ILE A 110 -15.48 -7.25 7.83
CA ILE A 110 -14.82 -5.95 7.60
C ILE A 110 -13.32 -6.17 7.33
N ILE A 111 -12.65 -7.03 8.10
CA ILE A 111 -11.23 -7.37 7.90
C ILE A 111 -11.03 -7.96 6.50
N ASP A 112 -11.80 -8.97 6.12
CA ASP A 112 -11.70 -9.61 4.80
C ASP A 112 -11.94 -8.59 3.67
N SER A 113 -12.87 -7.64 3.87
CA SER A 113 -13.15 -6.60 2.88
C SER A 113 -12.05 -5.53 2.77
N ILE A 114 -11.31 -5.29 3.85
CA ILE A 114 -10.11 -4.44 3.84
C ILE A 114 -9.03 -5.15 3.04
N GLU A 115 -8.71 -6.40 3.37
CA GLU A 115 -7.66 -7.20 2.70
C GLU A 115 -7.90 -7.31 1.18
N GLU A 116 -9.14 -7.59 0.75
CA GLU A 116 -9.50 -7.65 -0.67
C GLU A 116 -9.22 -6.31 -1.39
N LYS A 117 -9.51 -5.20 -0.72
CA LYS A 117 -9.32 -3.85 -1.29
C LYS A 117 -7.86 -3.44 -1.29
N GLU A 118 -7.10 -3.83 -0.27
CA GLU A 118 -5.67 -3.63 -0.19
C GLU A 118 -4.95 -4.40 -1.30
N ALA A 119 -5.32 -5.66 -1.54
CA ALA A 119 -4.78 -6.44 -2.65
C ALA A 119 -5.02 -5.74 -4.00
N ARG A 120 -6.25 -5.26 -4.23
CA ARG A 120 -6.59 -4.52 -5.45
C ARG A 120 -5.86 -3.18 -5.55
N TRP A 121 -5.71 -2.48 -4.43
CA TRP A 121 -4.94 -1.23 -4.37
C TRP A 121 -3.46 -1.48 -4.74
N PHE A 122 -2.89 -2.57 -4.22
CA PHE A 122 -1.52 -2.98 -4.49
C PHE A 122 -1.31 -3.28 -5.98
N GLU A 123 -2.18 -4.07 -6.60
CA GLU A 123 -2.14 -4.33 -8.06
C GLU A 123 -2.14 -3.03 -8.89
N LEU A 124 -2.96 -2.05 -8.49
CA LEU A 124 -3.03 -0.76 -9.16
C LEU A 124 -1.79 0.10 -8.89
N SER A 125 -1.16 -0.05 -7.73
CA SER A 125 0.08 0.63 -7.36
C SER A 125 1.27 0.06 -8.15
N GLU A 126 1.39 -1.26 -8.29
CA GLU A 126 2.45 -1.90 -9.08
C GLU A 126 2.42 -1.44 -10.55
N LYS A 127 1.22 -1.25 -11.11
CA LYS A 127 1.03 -0.68 -12.45
C LYS A 127 1.45 0.79 -12.60
N LEU A 128 1.48 1.56 -11.52
CA LEU A 128 1.97 2.94 -11.54
C LEU A 128 3.49 3.01 -11.49
N GLU A 129 4.14 1.99 -10.94
CA GLU A 129 5.58 1.93 -10.71
C GLU A 129 6.34 1.16 -11.80
N SER A 130 5.71 0.14 -12.38
CA SER A 130 6.16 -0.52 -13.62
C SER A 130 6.15 0.46 -14.77
#